data_AF-A0A3D0T6N7-F1
#
_entry.id   AF-A0A3D0T6N7-F1
#
_cell.length_a   1.000
_cell.length_b   1.000
_cell.length_c   1.000
_cell.angle_alpha   90.00
_cell.angle_beta   90.00
_cell.angle_gamma   90.00
#
_symmetry.space_group_name_H-M   'P 1'
#
loop_
_entity.id
_entity.type
_entity.pdbx_description
1 polymer ?
#
loop_
_entity_poly.entity_id
_entity_poly.type
_entity_poly.pdbx_seq_one_letter_code
_entity_poly.pdbx_strand_id
1 'polypeptide(L)'
;MSERNIIIGVVLISLLILGGGIFLLSQTSSAKPQNVTLSQNVKIEVPEKTFDWGVIKYSGDKATKTFIIKNAGSDPLKLYNIKTSCVCTKANLTIDGKLSPDFSMHSSPWIGEVASGKEAILNVIFDQTFHGPTGVGPMERLISMQTNDLSSPALEFKLTGNVVKD
;
A
#
# COMPACT_ATOMS: atom_id res chain seq x y z
N MET A 1 -35.91 34.76 33.09
CA MET A 1 -35.68 34.63 31.64
C MET A 1 -37.03 34.30 31.03
N SER A 2 -37.54 35.06 30.06
CA SER A 2 -38.87 34.76 29.48
C SER A 2 -38.80 33.51 28.60
N GLU A 3 -39.87 32.71 28.55
CA GLU A 3 -39.94 31.48 27.73
C GLU A 3 -39.51 31.71 26.28
N ARG A 4 -39.83 32.88 25.72
CA ARG A 4 -39.40 33.32 24.39
C ARG A 4 -37.88 33.34 24.21
N ASN A 5 -37.12 33.76 25.21
CA ASN A 5 -35.66 33.85 25.13
C ASN A 5 -35.00 32.45 25.22
N ILE A 6 -35.65 31.51 25.92
CA ILE A 6 -35.20 30.11 26.00
C ILE A 6 -35.44 29.39 24.66
N ILE A 7 -36.62 29.57 24.06
CA ILE A 7 -36.96 28.96 22.76
C ILE A 7 -36.00 29.45 21.65
N ILE A 8 -35.71 30.75 21.60
CA ILE A 8 -34.76 31.31 20.63
C ILE A 8 -33.36 30.71 20.82
N GLY A 9 -32.90 30.56 22.06
CA GLY A 9 -31.61 29.94 22.37
C GLY A 9 -31.52 28.48 21.89
N VAL A 10 -32.56 27.69 22.14
CA VAL A 10 -32.61 26.26 21.74
C VAL A 10 -32.63 26.12 20.21
N VAL A 11 -33.38 26.95 19.49
CA VAL A 11 -33.42 26.92 18.03
C VAL A 11 -32.06 27.28 17.41
N LEU A 12 -31.38 28.29 17.94
CA LEU A 12 -30.05 28.69 17.46
C LEU A 12 -28.98 27.61 17.70
N ILE A 13 -29.00 26.97 18.88
CA ILE A 13 -28.10 25.85 19.21
C ILE A 13 -28.38 24.65 18.29
N SER A 14 -29.65 24.34 18.04
CA SER A 14 -30.04 23.23 17.16
C SER A 14 -29.56 23.45 15.72
N LEU A 15 -29.69 24.68 15.20
CA LEU A 15 -29.20 25.05 13.87
C LEU A 15 -27.67 25.00 13.77
N LEU A 16 -26.96 25.37 14.83
CA LEU A 16 -25.50 25.27 14.90
C LEU A 16 -25.03 23.80 14.88
N ILE A 17 -25.70 22.92 15.63
CA ILE A 17 -25.36 21.49 15.66
C ILE A 17 -25.64 20.83 14.31
N LEU A 18 -26.79 21.14 13.68
CA LEU A 18 -27.14 20.63 12.36
C LEU A 18 -26.19 21.15 11.27
N GLY A 19 -25.86 22.45 11.27
CA GLY A 19 -24.91 23.04 10.33
C GLY A 19 -23.49 22.50 10.50
N GLY A 20 -23.03 22.35 11.74
CA GLY A 20 -21.73 21.77 12.07
C GLY A 20 -21.61 20.30 11.65
N GLY A 21 -22.66 19.50 11.86
CA GLY A 21 -22.72 18.10 11.44
C GLY A 21 -22.62 17.94 9.91
N ILE A 22 -23.31 18.79 9.15
CA ILE A 22 -23.26 18.77 7.67
C ILE A 22 -21.88 19.19 7.15
N PHE A 23 -21.24 20.17 7.79
CA PHE A 23 -19.89 20.61 7.43
C PHE A 23 -18.82 19.54 7.72
N LEU A 24 -18.96 18.78 8.81
CA LEU A 24 -18.07 17.66 9.14
C LEU A 24 -18.27 16.47 8.19
N LEU A 25 -19.51 16.18 7.78
CA LEU A 25 -19.80 15.14 6.79
C LEU A 25 -19.33 15.50 5.38
N SER A 26 -19.28 16.78 5.03
CA SER A 26 -18.77 17.23 3.72
C SER A 26 -17.24 17.30 3.65
N GLN A 27 -16.53 17.17 4.78
CA GLN A 27 -15.08 17.01 4.83
C GLN A 27 -14.61 15.55 4.71
N THR A 28 -15.51 14.58 4.48
CA THR A 28 -15.09 13.23 4.10
C THR A 28 -14.45 13.30 2.71
N SER A 29 -13.13 13.46 2.70
CA SER A 29 -12.32 13.56 1.49
C SER A 29 -12.32 12.20 0.80
N SER A 30 -13.29 11.99 -0.10
CA SER A 30 -13.21 10.94 -1.10
C SER A 30 -11.93 11.19 -1.90
N ALA A 31 -10.94 10.31 -1.74
CA ALA A 31 -9.68 10.41 -2.47
C ALA A 31 -9.97 10.56 -3.97
N LYS A 32 -9.55 11.68 -4.55
CA LYS A 32 -9.75 11.98 -5.97
C LYS A 32 -9.13 10.83 -6.80
N PRO A 33 -9.84 10.26 -7.79
CA PRO A 33 -9.25 9.26 -8.67
C PRO A 33 -8.04 9.90 -9.37
N GLN A 34 -6.84 9.38 -9.10
CA GLN A 34 -5.63 9.82 -9.77
C GLN A 34 -5.57 9.15 -11.14
N ASN A 35 -5.80 9.94 -12.20
CA ASN A 35 -5.63 9.50 -13.58
C ASN A 35 -4.15 9.31 -13.87
N VAL A 36 -3.70 8.05 -13.96
CA VAL A 36 -2.35 7.70 -14.39
C VAL A 36 -2.35 7.46 -15.89
N THR A 37 -1.65 8.33 -16.63
CA THR A 37 -1.47 8.18 -18.08
C THR A 37 -0.30 7.25 -18.37
N LEU A 38 -0.51 6.23 -19.20
CA LEU A 38 0.55 5.34 -19.67
C LEU A 38 1.54 6.09 -20.56
N SER A 39 2.82 5.73 -20.48
CA SER A 39 3.90 6.28 -21.28
C SER A 39 4.66 5.15 -21.99
N GLN A 40 5.02 5.40 -23.25
CA GLN A 40 5.92 4.53 -24.04
C GLN A 40 7.40 4.74 -23.70
N ASN A 41 7.71 5.83 -23.00
CA ASN A 41 9.07 6.26 -22.69
C ASN A 41 9.51 5.85 -21.28
N VAL A 42 8.61 5.26 -20.49
CA VAL A 42 8.97 4.53 -19.28
C VAL A 42 9.46 3.14 -19.70
N LYS A 43 10.55 2.67 -19.09
CA LYS A 43 11.04 1.30 -19.26
C LYS A 43 11.42 0.74 -17.91
N ILE A 44 10.77 -0.34 -17.51
CA ILE A 44 11.02 -0.99 -16.23
C ILE A 44 12.05 -2.12 -16.38
N GLU A 45 13.05 -2.12 -15.51
CA GLU A 45 13.98 -3.23 -15.32
C GLU A 45 13.82 -3.80 -13.90
N VAL A 46 13.59 -5.11 -13.80
CA VAL A 46 13.46 -5.82 -12.51
C VAL A 46 14.33 -7.08 -12.58
N PRO A 47 15.49 -7.12 -11.89
CA PRO A 47 16.44 -8.22 -11.99
C PRO A 47 15.89 -9.58 -11.53
N GLU A 48 15.01 -9.58 -10.53
CA GLU A 48 14.37 -10.77 -9.99
C GLU A 48 12.94 -10.44 -9.55
N LYS A 49 12.01 -11.38 -9.77
CA LYS A 49 10.61 -11.28 -9.34
C LYS A 49 10.20 -12.42 -8.42
N THR A 50 11.10 -13.34 -8.13
CA THR A 50 10.81 -14.55 -7.37
C THR A 50 11.84 -14.75 -6.28
N PHE A 51 11.41 -15.15 -5.09
CA PHE A 51 12.30 -15.50 -4.00
C PHE A 51 11.73 -16.66 -3.17
N ASP A 52 12.59 -17.58 -2.73
CA ASP A 52 12.22 -18.65 -1.81
C ASP A 52 12.99 -18.45 -0.51
N TRP A 53 12.27 -18.23 0.60
CA TRP A 53 12.87 -18.18 1.93
C TRP A 53 13.33 -19.56 2.42
N GLY A 54 12.91 -20.64 1.76
CA GLY A 54 13.15 -22.00 2.20
C GLY A 54 12.39 -22.28 3.50
N VAL A 55 13.11 -22.66 4.56
CA VAL A 55 12.51 -22.94 5.86
C VAL A 55 12.38 -21.67 6.69
N ILE A 56 11.17 -21.38 7.16
CA ILE A 56 10.87 -20.25 8.04
C ILE A 56 10.46 -20.80 9.41
N LYS A 57 11.17 -20.42 10.47
CA LYS A 57 10.78 -20.80 11.84
C LYS A 57 9.58 -19.99 12.30
N TYR A 58 8.57 -20.67 12.85
CA TYR A 58 7.36 -20.03 13.35
C TYR A 58 7.67 -18.96 14.41
N SER A 59 8.51 -19.25 15.39
CA SER A 59 8.88 -18.28 16.46
C SER A 59 10.02 -17.33 16.09
N GLY A 60 10.55 -17.42 14.87
CA GLY A 60 11.65 -16.58 14.41
C GLY A 60 11.24 -15.15 14.07
N ASP A 61 12.23 -14.34 13.71
CA ASP A 61 11.99 -13.02 13.13
C ASP A 61 11.14 -13.12 11.85
N LYS A 62 10.40 -12.05 11.55
CA LYS A 62 9.60 -11.98 10.33
C LYS A 62 10.47 -12.18 9.09
N ALA A 63 10.02 -12.99 8.16
CA ALA A 63 10.76 -13.22 6.93
C ALA A 63 10.71 -11.95 6.05
N THR A 64 11.88 -11.43 5.67
CA THR A 64 12.00 -10.22 4.86
C THR A 64 12.71 -10.48 3.53
N LYS A 65 12.35 -9.74 2.48
CA LYS A 65 13.06 -9.73 1.18
C LYS A 65 12.90 -8.38 0.51
N THR A 66 13.98 -7.90 -0.11
CA THR A 66 13.96 -6.70 -0.95
C THR A 66 14.06 -7.05 -2.44
N PHE A 67 13.36 -6.31 -3.28
CA PHE A 67 13.47 -6.33 -4.75
C PHE A 67 13.80 -4.93 -5.28
N ILE A 68 14.53 -4.88 -6.39
CA ILE A 68 14.89 -3.63 -7.07
C ILE A 68 13.96 -3.43 -8.27
N ILE A 69 13.39 -2.24 -8.37
CA ILE A 69 12.60 -1.80 -9.52
C ILE A 69 13.28 -0.55 -10.08
N LYS A 70 13.86 -0.68 -11.27
CA LYS A 70 14.62 0.39 -11.91
C LYS A 70 13.83 1.01 -13.06
N ASN A 71 13.87 2.33 -13.16
CA ASN A 71 13.40 3.06 -14.33
C ASN A 71 14.56 3.31 -15.30
N ALA A 72 14.63 2.53 -16.38
CA ALA A 72 15.59 2.69 -17.47
C ALA A 72 15.04 3.57 -18.62
N GLY A 73 13.83 4.11 -18.47
CA GLY A 73 13.19 5.02 -19.43
C GLY A 73 13.61 6.48 -19.24
N SER A 74 13.05 7.37 -20.07
CA SER A 74 13.27 8.82 -19.97
C SER A 74 12.16 9.56 -19.23
N ASP A 75 10.96 8.98 -19.13
CA ASP A 75 9.84 9.54 -18.37
C ASP A 75 9.82 9.02 -16.92
N PRO A 76 9.23 9.75 -15.97
CA PRO A 76 9.02 9.25 -14.61
C PRO A 76 8.14 8.00 -14.58
N LEU A 77 8.64 6.94 -13.94
CA LEU A 77 7.90 5.73 -13.65
C LEU A 77 6.99 5.98 -12.44
N LYS A 78 5.69 5.69 -12.59
CA LYS A 78 4.70 5.75 -11.52
C LYS A 78 4.39 4.34 -11.04
N LEU A 79 4.49 4.10 -9.74
CA LEU A 79 4.12 2.85 -9.07
C LEU A 79 2.90 3.10 -8.19
N TYR A 80 1.83 2.34 -8.40
CA TYR A 80 0.55 2.59 -7.75
C TYR A 80 -0.27 1.32 -7.58
N ASN A 81 -1.36 1.40 -6.81
CA ASN A 81 -2.23 0.24 -6.51
C ASN A 81 -1.45 -0.96 -5.97
N ILE A 82 -0.49 -0.70 -5.06
CA ILE A 82 0.36 -1.72 -4.46
C ILE A 82 -0.47 -2.54 -3.46
N LYS A 83 -0.45 -3.86 -3.62
CA LYS A 83 -1.23 -4.81 -2.81
C LYS A 83 -0.44 -6.07 -2.53
N THR A 84 -0.75 -6.70 -1.40
CA THR A 84 -0.27 -8.03 -1.05
C THR A 84 -1.43 -9.03 -1.14
N SER A 85 -1.14 -10.31 -1.40
CA SER A 85 -2.16 -11.36 -1.49
C SER A 85 -2.76 -11.77 -0.14
N CYS A 86 -2.17 -11.34 0.98
CA CYS A 86 -2.55 -11.70 2.34
C CYS A 86 -2.26 -10.55 3.30
N VAL A 87 -3.15 -10.34 4.27
CA VAL A 87 -2.95 -9.38 5.38
C VAL A 87 -1.73 -9.71 6.25
N CYS A 88 -1.30 -10.98 6.23
CA CYS A 88 -0.07 -11.46 6.86
C CYS A 88 1.21 -10.97 6.17
N THR A 89 1.10 -10.20 5.08
CA THR A 89 2.25 -9.64 4.36
C THR A 89 2.10 -8.14 4.19
N LYS A 90 3.19 -7.44 4.46
CA LYS A 90 3.36 -6.02 4.24
C LYS A 90 4.38 -5.78 3.13
N ALA A 91 4.18 -4.69 2.40
CA ALA A 91 5.11 -4.20 1.40
C ALA A 91 5.29 -2.69 1.59
N ASN A 92 6.50 -2.17 1.45
CA ASN A 92 6.76 -0.74 1.35
C ASN A 92 7.87 -0.47 0.32
N LEU A 93 7.90 0.75 -0.19
CA LEU A 93 8.89 1.20 -1.17
C LEU A 93 9.78 2.27 -0.54
N THR A 94 11.08 2.17 -0.81
CA THR A 94 12.01 3.29 -0.62
C THR A 94 12.36 3.87 -1.98
N ILE A 95 12.09 5.16 -2.17
CA ILE A 95 12.39 5.89 -3.40
C ILE A 95 13.17 7.15 -3.01
N ASP A 96 14.38 7.31 -3.52
CA ASP A 96 15.25 8.45 -3.21
C ASP A 96 15.41 8.70 -1.69
N GLY A 97 15.61 7.61 -0.94
CA GLY A 97 15.74 7.64 0.52
C GLY A 97 14.44 7.90 1.29
N LYS A 98 13.30 8.09 0.62
CA LYS A 98 11.99 8.31 1.26
C LYS A 98 11.20 7.01 1.30
N LEU A 99 10.75 6.65 2.50
CA LEU A 99 9.92 5.49 2.74
C LEU A 99 8.44 5.79 2.43
N SER A 100 7.75 4.89 1.74
CA SER A 100 6.31 4.93 1.53
C SER A 100 5.54 4.47 2.79
N PRO A 101 4.21 4.61 2.83
CA PRO A 101 3.39 3.85 3.77
C PRO A 101 3.59 2.33 3.62
N ASP A 102 3.20 1.58 4.66
CA ASP A 102 3.02 0.13 4.54
C ASP A 102 1.76 -0.17 3.71
N PHE A 103 1.92 -1.04 2.73
CA PHE A 103 0.86 -1.61 1.92
C PHE A 103 0.58 -3.06 2.34
N SER A 104 -0.69 -3.44 2.36
CA SER A 104 -1.15 -4.81 2.55
C SER A 104 -2.31 -5.11 1.58
N MET A 105 -3.12 -6.13 1.86
CA MET A 105 -4.26 -6.54 1.03
C MET A 105 -5.31 -5.43 0.86
N HIS A 106 -5.47 -4.59 1.89
CA HIS A 106 -6.35 -3.43 1.90
C HIS A 106 -5.52 -2.17 2.15
N SER A 107 -5.06 -1.53 1.07
CA SER A 107 -4.22 -0.34 1.15
C SER A 107 -4.94 0.90 0.62
N SER A 108 -4.67 2.04 1.24
CA SER A 108 -5.10 3.34 0.71
C SER A 108 -4.39 3.66 -0.61
N PRO A 109 -5.01 4.43 -1.51
CA PRO A 109 -4.36 4.89 -2.73
C PRO A 109 -3.06 5.65 -2.44
N TRP A 110 -2.02 5.35 -3.20
CA TRP A 110 -0.74 6.02 -3.16
C TRP A 110 -0.06 5.88 -4.52
N ILE A 111 0.73 6.90 -4.90
CA ILE A 111 1.57 6.87 -6.10
C ILE A 111 2.98 7.26 -5.70
N GLY A 112 3.93 6.40 -6.06
CA GLY A 112 5.36 6.69 -6.01
C GLY A 112 5.87 7.03 -7.39
N GLU A 113 6.74 8.03 -7.49
CA GLU A 113 7.39 8.41 -8.74
C GLU A 113 8.89 8.10 -8.66
N VAL A 114 9.39 7.29 -9.59
CA VAL A 114 10.80 6.93 -9.75
C VAL A 114 11.33 7.67 -10.97
N ALA A 115 12.22 8.63 -10.73
CA ALA A 115 12.84 9.41 -11.80
C ALA A 115 13.63 8.52 -12.79
N SER A 116 13.86 9.02 -14.00
CA SER A 116 14.68 8.35 -15.00
C SER A 116 16.06 8.00 -14.45
N GLY A 117 16.50 6.77 -14.69
CA GLY A 117 17.78 6.23 -14.20
C GLY A 117 17.83 5.96 -12.69
N LYS A 118 16.72 6.12 -11.96
CA LYS A 118 16.62 5.84 -10.53
C LYS A 118 15.89 4.53 -10.25
N GLU A 119 15.93 4.14 -8.98
CA GLU A 119 15.40 2.88 -8.49
C GLU A 119 14.42 3.10 -7.33
N ALA A 120 13.45 2.21 -7.23
CA ALA A 120 12.68 1.96 -6.04
C ALA A 120 13.10 0.62 -5.44
N ILE A 121 13.24 0.57 -4.11
CA ILE A 121 13.49 -0.65 -3.35
C ILE A 121 12.17 -1.10 -2.76
N LEU A 122 11.63 -2.22 -3.24
CA LEU A 122 10.46 -2.88 -2.66
C LEU A 122 10.92 -3.77 -1.51
N ASN A 123 10.50 -3.47 -0.30
CA ASN A 123 10.72 -4.31 0.88
C ASN A 123 9.43 -5.07 1.21
N VAL A 124 9.54 -6.39 1.34
CA VAL A 124 8.43 -7.32 1.63
C VAL A 124 8.69 -7.96 2.98
N ILE A 125 7.67 -7.93 3.85
CA ILE A 125 7.72 -8.47 5.20
C ILE A 125 6.56 -9.45 5.36
N PHE A 126 6.87 -10.73 5.56
CA PHE A 126 5.90 -11.78 5.87
C PHE A 126 5.89 -12.07 7.38
N ASP A 127 4.70 -11.98 7.98
CA ASP A 127 4.47 -12.33 9.38
C ASP A 127 3.96 -13.77 9.50
N GLN A 128 4.88 -14.72 9.72
CA GLN A 128 4.55 -16.13 9.86
C GLN A 128 3.74 -16.46 11.13
N THR A 129 3.63 -15.52 12.08
CA THR A 129 2.90 -15.74 13.33
C THR A 129 1.41 -15.39 13.23
N PHE A 130 1.01 -14.69 12.17
CA PHE A 130 -0.32 -14.05 12.02
C PHE A 130 -1.50 -15.02 12.22
N HIS A 131 -1.38 -16.28 11.78
CA HIS A 131 -2.45 -17.28 11.87
C HIS A 131 -2.34 -18.21 13.09
N GLY A 132 -1.46 -17.88 14.05
CA GLY A 132 -1.22 -18.73 15.22
C GLY A 132 -0.36 -19.97 14.92
N PRO A 133 -0.02 -20.77 15.95
CA PRO A 133 0.99 -21.83 15.87
C PRO A 133 0.57 -23.07 15.06
N THR A 134 -0.68 -23.12 14.64
CA THR A 134 -1.20 -24.13 13.71
C THR A 134 -1.07 -23.71 12.24
N GLY A 135 -0.81 -22.43 11.96
CA GLY A 135 -0.63 -21.87 10.62
C GLY A 135 0.75 -22.15 10.02
N VAL A 136 1.17 -23.41 10.03
CA VAL A 136 2.46 -23.87 9.49
C VAL A 136 2.28 -24.59 8.15
N GLY A 137 3.37 -24.80 7.42
CA GLY A 137 3.40 -25.48 6.12
C GLY A 137 3.84 -24.58 4.96
N PRO A 138 3.73 -25.08 3.73
CA PRO A 138 4.11 -24.34 2.54
C PRO A 138 3.21 -23.12 2.35
N MET A 139 3.82 -22.03 1.90
CA MET A 139 3.11 -20.76 1.68
C MET A 139 3.64 -20.04 0.45
N GLU A 140 2.78 -19.21 -0.11
CA GLU A 140 3.08 -18.33 -1.24
C GLU A 140 2.48 -16.94 -0.98
N ARG A 141 3.27 -15.89 -1.23
CA ARG A 141 2.84 -14.49 -1.14
C ARG A 141 3.12 -13.78 -2.45
N LEU A 142 2.13 -13.05 -2.92
CA LEU A 142 2.21 -12.23 -4.11
C LEU A 142 2.13 -10.76 -3.71
N ILE A 143 2.98 -9.95 -4.31
CA ILE A 143 2.94 -8.51 -4.21
C ILE A 143 2.74 -7.99 -5.62
N SER A 144 1.64 -7.29 -5.85
CA SER A 144 1.31 -6.72 -7.14
C SER A 144 1.24 -5.20 -7.06
N MET A 145 1.56 -4.55 -8.17
CA MET A 145 1.41 -3.11 -8.35
C MET A 145 1.19 -2.79 -9.81
N GLN A 146 0.54 -1.66 -10.08
CA GLN A 146 0.37 -1.12 -11.41
C GLN A 146 1.45 -0.08 -11.72
N THR A 147 1.72 0.08 -13.00
CA THR A 147 2.70 1.03 -13.50
C THR A 147 2.17 1.82 -14.69
N ASN A 148 2.80 2.96 -14.96
CA ASN A 148 2.53 3.73 -16.17
C ASN A 148 3.39 3.32 -17.38
N ASP A 149 4.14 2.23 -17.31
CA ASP A 149 4.85 1.67 -18.47
C ASP A 149 3.83 1.01 -19.41
N LEU A 150 3.70 1.51 -20.64
CA LEU A 150 2.75 0.95 -21.62
C LEU A 150 3.04 -0.52 -21.92
N SER A 151 4.31 -0.94 -21.89
CA SER A 151 4.73 -2.30 -22.16
C SER A 151 4.64 -3.22 -20.93
N SER A 152 4.65 -2.65 -19.73
CA SER A 152 4.58 -3.39 -18.47
C SER A 152 3.64 -2.71 -17.45
N PRO A 153 2.32 -2.68 -17.73
CA PRO A 153 1.35 -1.93 -16.92
C PRO A 153 1.13 -2.52 -15.51
N ALA A 154 1.68 -3.70 -15.23
CA ALA A 154 1.64 -4.33 -13.93
C ALA A 154 2.95 -5.08 -13.63
N LEU A 155 3.34 -5.07 -12.36
CA LEU A 155 4.40 -5.89 -11.80
C LEU A 155 3.82 -6.83 -10.75
N GLU A 156 4.36 -8.04 -10.70
CA GLU A 156 4.07 -9.02 -9.67
C GLU A 156 5.37 -9.65 -9.17
N PHE A 157 5.49 -9.80 -7.86
CA PHE A 157 6.59 -10.44 -7.15
C PHE A 157 6.04 -11.62 -6.37
N LYS A 158 6.66 -12.79 -6.53
CA LYS A 158 6.26 -14.03 -5.89
C LYS A 158 7.30 -14.46 -4.85
N LEU A 159 6.84 -14.71 -3.64
CA LEU A 159 7.67 -15.23 -2.56
C LEU A 159 7.10 -16.54 -2.05
N THR A 160 7.96 -17.52 -1.83
CA THR A 160 7.58 -18.84 -1.30
C THR A 160 8.37 -19.17 -0.05
N GLY A 161 7.90 -20.17 0.68
CA GLY A 161 8.63 -20.77 1.79
C GLY A 161 7.82 -21.87 2.45
N ASN A 162 8.41 -22.50 3.46
CA ASN A 162 7.76 -23.51 4.29
C ASN A 162 7.92 -23.12 5.76
N VAL A 163 6.81 -22.75 6.40
CA VAL A 163 6.80 -22.41 7.83
C VAL A 163 6.82 -23.71 8.62
N VAL A 164 7.77 -23.83 9.55
CA VAL A 164 7.91 -25.00 10.43
C VAL A 164 7.76 -24.57 11.89
N LYS A 165 7.29 -25.50 12.72
CA LYS A 165 7.41 -25.35 14.17
C LYS A 165 8.89 -25.38 14.56
N ASP A 166 9.17 -24.82 15.72
CA ASP A 166 10.51 -24.82 16.31
C ASP A 166 11.03 -26.23 16.61
#